data_AF-A0A3P6Q0S1-F1
#
_entry.id   AF-A0A3P6Q0S1-F1
#
_cell.length_a   1.000
_cell.length_b   1.000
_cell.length_c   1.000
_cell.angle_alpha   90.00
_cell.angle_beta   90.00
_cell.angle_gamma   90.00
#
_symmetry.space_group_name_H-M   'P 1'
#
loop_
_entity.id
_entity.type
_entity.pdbx_description
1 polymer ?
#
loop_
_entity_poly.entity_id
_entity_poly.type
_entity_poly.pdbx_seq_one_letter_code
_entity_poly.pdbx_strand_id
1 'polypeptide(L)'
;MGYSGDCFCNGHSSTCDLIGHFCVDCADNTDGVQCEQCSAGYSGSALADSLDGCTEMSTNQSSSICTCNRHSSSCDSDGICQDCEHNTTGTKCEHCKSGFYGDATQGTKDDCIKCPCGEGGECFVNSDSLLECRVCNSETPNKMCNTRK
;
A
#
# COMPACT_ATOMS: atom_id res chain seq x y z
N MET A 1 16.96 19.65 -43.86
CA MET A 1 15.66 20.17 -43.41
C MET A 1 15.83 20.63 -41.98
N GLY A 2 15.87 21.94 -41.70
CA GLY A 2 15.89 22.48 -40.34
C GLY A 2 14.53 23.11 -40.08
N TYR A 3 13.79 22.59 -39.11
CA TYR A 3 12.51 23.16 -38.74
C TYR A 3 12.76 24.48 -38.00
N SER A 4 12.23 25.58 -38.52
CA SER A 4 12.32 26.92 -37.93
C SER A 4 11.09 27.13 -37.05
N GLY A 5 11.03 26.44 -35.93
CA GLY A 5 10.03 26.65 -34.89
C GLY A 5 10.73 26.89 -33.57
N ASP A 6 10.32 27.93 -32.86
CA ASP A 6 10.83 28.24 -31.53
C ASP A 6 10.45 27.10 -30.56
N CYS A 7 11.37 26.76 -29.64
CA CYS A 7 11.15 25.85 -28.51
C CYS A 7 9.87 26.28 -27.78
N PHE A 8 8.76 25.55 -27.97
CA PHE A 8 7.54 25.82 -27.19
C PHE A 8 7.57 25.00 -25.91
N CYS A 9 8.17 25.62 -24.89
CA CYS A 9 8.63 24.97 -23.68
C CYS A 9 7.93 25.55 -22.45
N ASN A 10 6.72 26.11 -22.67
CA ASN A 10 5.86 26.81 -21.71
C ASN A 10 6.56 27.88 -20.85
N GLY A 11 7.69 28.42 -21.31
CA GLY A 11 8.51 29.38 -20.55
C GLY A 11 9.52 28.75 -19.59
N HIS A 12 9.53 27.42 -19.47
CA HIS A 12 10.39 26.66 -18.56
C HIS A 12 11.66 26.11 -19.21
N SER A 13 11.83 26.22 -20.52
CA SER A 13 13.12 25.98 -21.18
C SER A 13 13.24 26.82 -22.46
N SER A 14 14.47 27.02 -22.93
CA SER A 14 14.76 27.61 -24.24
C SER A 14 15.52 26.65 -25.17
N THR A 15 15.75 25.42 -24.69
CA THR A 15 16.53 24.39 -25.39
C THR A 15 15.66 23.18 -25.70
N CYS A 16 15.73 22.71 -26.95
CA CYS A 16 15.09 21.49 -27.40
C CYS A 16 16.14 20.48 -27.87
N ASP A 17 15.83 19.19 -27.72
CA ASP A 17 16.61 18.12 -28.34
C ASP A 17 16.58 18.21 -29.88
N LEU A 18 17.71 17.92 -30.51
CA LEU A 18 17.91 18.07 -31.96
C LEU A 18 17.18 17.00 -32.80
N ILE A 19 16.71 15.92 -32.19
CA ILE A 19 16.07 14.79 -32.87
C ILE A 19 14.57 14.80 -32.59
N GLY A 20 14.19 14.79 -31.31
CA GLY A 20 12.80 14.74 -30.87
C GLY A 20 12.10 16.10 -30.83
N HIS A 21 12.85 17.21 -30.83
CA HIS A 21 12.33 18.57 -30.61
C HIS A 21 11.55 18.72 -29.30
N PHE A 22 11.88 17.88 -28.30
CA PHE A 22 11.32 17.96 -26.96
C PHE A 22 12.16 18.91 -26.12
N CYS A 23 11.53 19.60 -25.16
CA CYS A 23 12.25 20.40 -24.17
C CYS A 23 13.31 19.55 -23.47
N VAL A 24 14.49 20.13 -23.31
CA VAL A 24 15.51 19.60 -22.42
C VAL A 24 15.80 20.64 -21.35
N ASP A 25 16.20 20.18 -20.18
CA ASP A 25 16.54 21.03 -19.03
C ASP A 25 15.36 21.95 -18.62
N CYS A 26 14.17 21.38 -18.46
CA CYS A 26 13.00 22.08 -17.93
C CYS A 26 13.28 22.67 -16.53
N ALA A 27 13.02 23.97 -16.36
CA ALA A 27 13.16 24.74 -15.13
C ALA A 27 11.91 24.64 -14.26
N ASP A 28 11.92 25.31 -13.10
CA ASP A 28 10.78 25.44 -12.18
C ASP A 28 10.13 24.11 -11.75
N ASN A 29 10.94 23.05 -11.68
CA ASN A 29 10.51 21.69 -11.33
C ASN A 29 9.39 21.16 -12.25
N THR A 30 9.49 21.50 -13.53
CA THR A 30 8.64 20.98 -14.58
C THR A 30 9.34 19.87 -15.36
N ASP A 31 8.54 19.05 -16.04
CA ASP A 31 8.96 17.91 -16.85
C ASP A 31 7.95 17.76 -17.99
N GLY A 32 8.17 16.81 -18.89
CA GLY A 32 7.34 16.58 -20.06
C GLY A 32 7.92 17.16 -21.35
N VAL A 33 7.29 16.82 -22.47
CA VAL A 33 7.81 17.15 -23.81
C VAL A 33 7.83 18.65 -24.10
N GLN A 34 6.97 19.39 -23.40
CA GLN A 34 6.80 20.84 -23.45
C GLN A 34 6.98 21.50 -22.08
N CYS A 35 7.56 20.80 -21.09
CA CYS A 35 7.60 21.22 -19.69
C CYS A 35 6.20 21.49 -19.09
N GLU A 36 5.20 20.71 -19.51
CA GLU A 36 3.77 20.92 -19.21
C GLU A 36 3.26 20.21 -17.94
N GLN A 37 4.13 19.48 -17.26
CA GLN A 37 3.80 18.76 -16.02
C GLN A 37 4.85 19.04 -14.95
N CYS A 38 4.51 18.84 -13.67
CA CYS A 38 5.52 18.91 -12.61
C CYS A 38 6.41 17.66 -12.63
N SER A 39 7.70 17.83 -12.35
CA SER A 39 8.63 16.73 -12.16
C SER A 39 8.20 15.84 -10.99
N ALA A 40 8.68 14.60 -10.97
CA ALA A 40 8.41 13.68 -9.88
C ALA A 40 8.80 14.29 -8.51
N GLY A 41 7.87 14.28 -7.56
CA GLY A 41 8.05 14.89 -6.24
C GLY A 41 7.47 16.31 -6.11
N TYR A 42 6.96 16.90 -7.20
CA TYR A 42 6.39 18.24 -7.20
C TYR A 42 4.91 18.22 -7.60
N SER A 43 4.12 19.14 -7.02
CA SER A 43 2.70 19.33 -7.33
C SER A 43 2.33 20.80 -7.43
N GLY A 44 1.33 21.10 -8.23
CA GLY A 44 0.88 22.46 -8.52
C GLY A 44 0.57 22.61 -9.99
N SER A 45 0.82 23.81 -10.53
CA SER A 45 0.62 24.14 -11.92
C SER A 45 1.96 24.33 -12.63
N ALA A 46 2.16 23.61 -13.75
CA ALA A 46 3.32 23.74 -14.62
C ALA A 46 3.15 24.87 -15.67
N LEU A 47 2.46 25.96 -15.29
CA LEU A 47 2.33 27.17 -16.10
C LEU A 47 3.33 28.21 -15.58
N ALA A 48 4.12 28.83 -16.46
CA ALA A 48 5.18 29.78 -16.11
C ALA A 48 4.74 31.01 -15.28
N ASP A 49 3.44 31.31 -15.24
CA ASP A 49 2.88 32.46 -14.50
C ASP A 49 1.91 32.05 -13.38
N SER A 50 1.86 30.78 -12.99
CA SER A 50 0.99 30.36 -11.89
C SER A 50 1.57 30.77 -10.53
N LEU A 51 0.76 31.44 -9.70
CA LEU A 51 1.06 31.67 -8.28
C LEU A 51 1.23 30.35 -7.51
N ASP A 52 0.58 29.29 -7.98
CA ASP A 52 0.69 27.92 -7.48
C ASP A 52 1.56 27.08 -8.43
N GLY A 53 2.83 27.48 -8.62
CA GLY A 53 3.80 26.74 -9.46
C GLY A 53 4.08 25.31 -8.98
N CYS A 54 4.96 24.57 -9.66
CA CYS A 54 5.37 23.24 -9.21
C CYS A 54 6.19 23.32 -7.92
N THR A 55 5.49 23.17 -6.80
CA THR A 55 6.07 23.18 -5.45
C THR A 55 6.37 21.77 -5.01
N GLU A 56 7.42 21.60 -4.20
CA GLU A 56 7.71 20.33 -3.55
C GLU A 56 6.43 19.80 -2.93
N MET A 57 5.98 18.63 -3.35
CA MET A 57 5.05 17.89 -2.52
C MET A 57 5.78 17.72 -1.20
N SER A 58 5.23 18.28 -0.12
CA SER A 58 5.75 18.06 1.22
C SER A 58 5.73 16.55 1.48
N THR A 59 6.85 15.90 1.16
CA THR A 59 7.18 14.53 1.53
C THR A 59 7.54 14.43 3.01
N ASN A 60 7.08 15.38 3.84
CA ASN A 60 6.86 15.16 5.28
C ASN A 60 5.86 14.03 5.58
N GLN A 61 5.52 13.20 4.59
CA GLN A 61 5.06 11.84 4.81
C GLN A 61 6.21 10.83 4.80
N SER A 62 7.39 11.21 5.30
CA SER A 62 8.18 10.29 6.15
C SER A 62 7.49 10.08 7.51
N SER A 63 6.15 9.99 7.54
CA SER A 63 5.53 9.07 8.49
C SER A 63 5.96 7.71 7.99
N SER A 64 6.70 6.94 8.78
CA SER A 64 6.80 5.49 8.57
C SER A 64 5.41 5.01 8.17
N ILE A 65 5.18 4.71 6.88
CA ILE A 65 3.84 4.34 6.42
C ILE A 65 3.45 3.16 7.30
N CYS A 66 2.43 3.35 8.13
CA CYS A 66 1.95 2.33 9.03
C CYS A 66 1.60 1.11 8.18
N THR A 67 2.52 0.16 8.10
CA THR A 67 2.41 -0.99 7.19
C THR A 67 1.65 -2.06 7.95
N CYS A 68 0.37 -1.78 8.21
CA CYS A 68 -0.51 -2.58 9.05
C CYS A 68 -1.35 -3.55 8.25
N ASN A 69 -0.88 -3.98 7.08
CA ASN A 69 -1.61 -4.84 6.15
C ASN A 69 -3.06 -4.37 5.89
N ARG A 70 -3.33 -3.05 5.94
CA ARG A 70 -4.69 -2.46 5.84
C ARG A 70 -5.68 -2.92 6.93
N HIS A 71 -5.17 -3.41 8.05
CA HIS A 71 -5.93 -3.79 9.24
C HIS A 71 -5.78 -2.80 10.39
N SER A 72 -4.99 -1.74 10.22
CA SER A 72 -5.02 -0.58 11.10
C SER A 72 -4.67 0.68 10.32
N SER A 73 -5.22 1.80 10.78
CA SER A 73 -4.92 3.14 10.28
C SER A 73 -3.94 3.90 11.18
N SER A 74 -3.52 3.31 12.30
CA SER A 74 -2.65 3.94 13.30
C SER A 74 -1.47 3.04 13.66
N CYS A 75 -0.31 3.66 13.87
CA CYS A 75 0.89 3.01 14.40
C CYS A 75 1.66 3.99 15.30
N ASP A 76 2.52 3.45 16.17
CA ASP A 76 3.39 4.26 17.02
C ASP A 76 4.64 4.78 16.26
N SER A 77 5.53 5.46 16.98
CA SER A 77 6.78 5.99 16.41
C SER A 77 7.74 4.92 15.88
N ASP A 78 7.62 3.68 16.36
CA ASP A 78 8.42 2.54 15.91
C ASP A 78 7.77 1.82 14.71
N GLY A 79 6.60 2.29 14.25
CA GLY A 79 5.86 1.71 13.14
C GLY A 79 5.07 0.45 13.53
N ILE A 80 4.84 0.26 14.84
CA ILE A 80 4.02 -0.84 15.37
C ILE A 80 2.56 -0.43 15.34
N CYS A 81 1.77 -1.24 14.65
CA CYS A 81 0.35 -1.02 14.45
C CYS A 81 -0.41 -1.09 15.77
N GLN A 82 -1.30 -0.12 15.97
CA GLN A 82 -2.18 -0.07 17.13
C GLN A 82 -3.58 -0.53 16.72
N ASP A 83 -4.31 -1.15 17.64
CA ASP A 83 -5.72 -1.52 17.45
C ASP A 83 -6.02 -2.31 16.15
N CYS A 84 -5.25 -3.37 15.89
CA CYS A 84 -5.49 -4.25 14.73
C CYS A 84 -6.95 -4.74 14.63
N GLU A 85 -7.59 -4.36 13.52
CA GLU A 85 -8.96 -4.68 13.11
C GLU A 85 -9.04 -6.02 12.36
N HIS A 86 -10.24 -6.38 11.89
CA HIS A 86 -10.48 -7.60 11.09
C HIS A 86 -9.97 -8.89 11.73
N ASN A 87 -9.98 -8.95 13.07
CA ASN A 87 -9.48 -10.08 13.86
C ASN A 87 -7.99 -10.42 13.62
N THR A 88 -7.17 -9.41 13.38
CA THR A 88 -5.72 -9.55 13.21
C THR A 88 -4.92 -9.09 14.45
N THR A 89 -3.67 -9.50 14.53
CA THR A 89 -2.72 -9.22 15.61
C THR A 89 -1.29 -9.26 15.07
N GLY A 90 -0.32 -8.87 15.89
CA GLY A 90 1.09 -8.73 15.48
C GLY A 90 1.48 -7.27 15.25
N THR A 91 2.77 -7.04 15.02
CA THR A 91 3.33 -5.68 14.91
C THR A 91 2.87 -4.92 13.67
N LYS A 92 2.45 -5.67 12.65
CA LYS A 92 1.97 -5.21 11.36
C LYS A 92 0.56 -5.76 11.07
N CYS A 93 -0.15 -6.26 12.09
CA CYS A 93 -1.42 -6.96 11.92
C CYS A 93 -1.33 -8.15 10.94
N GLU A 94 -0.22 -8.88 10.98
CA GLU A 94 0.18 -9.94 10.05
C GLU A 94 -0.27 -11.34 10.45
N HIS A 95 -0.94 -11.48 11.60
CA HIS A 95 -1.43 -12.75 12.13
C HIS A 95 -2.90 -12.65 12.50
N CYS A 96 -3.64 -13.76 12.43
CA CYS A 96 -4.99 -13.82 12.96
C CYS A 96 -4.96 -13.91 14.51
N LYS A 97 -5.93 -13.26 15.16
CA LYS A 97 -6.17 -13.39 16.61
C LYS A 97 -6.48 -14.85 16.96
N SER A 98 -6.26 -15.22 18.22
CA SER A 98 -6.62 -16.54 18.74
C SER A 98 -8.09 -16.87 18.46
N GLY A 99 -8.35 -18.08 17.96
CA GLY A 99 -9.68 -18.52 17.54
C GLY A 99 -10.08 -18.07 16.13
N PHE A 100 -9.17 -17.48 15.36
CA PHE A 100 -9.34 -17.18 13.93
C PHE A 100 -8.22 -17.82 13.10
N TYR A 101 -8.51 -18.14 11.84
CA TYR A 101 -7.56 -18.71 10.89
C TYR A 101 -7.69 -18.00 9.53
N GLY A 102 -6.63 -18.06 8.73
CA GLY A 102 -6.58 -17.46 7.39
C GLY A 102 -5.24 -16.77 7.12
N ASP A 103 -5.24 -15.84 6.17
CA ASP A 103 -4.06 -15.08 5.74
C ASP A 103 -4.31 -13.58 5.91
N ALA A 104 -3.83 -13.04 7.03
CA ALA A 104 -3.93 -11.63 7.43
C ALA A 104 -3.07 -10.67 6.59
N THR A 105 -2.38 -11.14 5.55
CA THR A 105 -1.50 -10.29 4.72
C THR A 105 -2.17 -9.80 3.43
N GLN A 106 -3.38 -10.30 3.11
CA GLN A 106 -4.12 -9.90 1.91
C GLN A 106 -4.72 -8.50 2.02
N GLY A 107 -4.97 -8.03 3.25
CA GLY A 107 -5.51 -6.71 3.56
C GLY A 107 -6.98 -6.55 3.24
N THR A 108 -7.78 -7.60 3.45
CA THR A 108 -9.23 -7.58 3.36
C THR A 108 -9.88 -7.89 4.71
N LYS A 109 -11.13 -7.45 4.91
CA LYS A 109 -11.85 -7.65 6.17
C LYS A 109 -12.11 -9.13 6.52
N ASP A 110 -12.04 -10.02 5.52
CA ASP A 110 -12.41 -11.43 5.62
C ASP A 110 -11.17 -12.34 5.67
N ASP A 111 -9.97 -11.76 5.83
CA ASP A 111 -8.69 -12.46 5.87
C ASP A 111 -8.58 -13.43 7.05
N CYS A 112 -9.23 -13.12 8.17
CA CYS A 112 -9.26 -13.93 9.37
C CYS A 112 -10.69 -14.38 9.69
N ILE A 113 -10.93 -15.68 9.55
CA ILE A 113 -12.23 -16.32 9.70
C ILE A 113 -12.27 -17.06 11.05
N LYS A 114 -13.40 -16.95 11.76
CA LYS A 114 -13.58 -17.59 13.06
C LYS A 114 -13.48 -19.12 12.94
N CYS A 115 -12.71 -19.74 13.83
CA CYS A 115 -12.60 -21.19 13.93
C CYS A 115 -13.98 -21.81 14.26
N PRO A 116 -14.41 -22.85 13.54
CA PRO A 116 -15.67 -23.56 13.81
C PRO A 116 -15.55 -24.61 14.92
N CYS A 117 -14.61 -24.44 15.86
CA CYS A 117 -14.26 -25.40 16.91
C CYS A 117 -15.01 -25.21 18.24
N GLY A 118 -16.13 -24.48 18.23
CA GLY A 118 -16.86 -24.09 19.45
C GLY A 118 -16.27 -22.85 20.13
N GLU A 119 -16.78 -22.49 21.31
CA GLU A 119 -16.35 -21.27 22.01
C GLU A 119 -14.87 -21.35 22.42
N GLY A 120 -14.06 -20.43 21.89
CA GLY A 120 -12.63 -20.31 22.21
C GLY A 120 -11.74 -21.40 21.62
N GLY A 121 -12.26 -22.28 20.75
CA GLY A 121 -11.49 -23.35 20.14
C GLY A 121 -10.48 -22.82 19.13
N GLU A 122 -9.20 -23.09 19.36
CA GLU A 122 -8.13 -22.84 18.38
C GLU A 122 -8.17 -23.89 17.27
N CYS A 123 -7.90 -23.45 16.05
CA CYS A 123 -7.77 -24.31 14.87
C CYS A 123 -6.46 -24.03 14.15
N PHE A 124 -5.94 -25.04 13.45
CA PHE A 124 -4.73 -24.94 12.64
C PHE A 124 -4.94 -25.65 11.31
N VAL A 125 -4.13 -25.28 10.31
CA VAL A 125 -4.10 -25.98 9.03
C VAL A 125 -3.02 -27.06 9.10
N ASN A 126 -3.40 -28.32 8.89
CA ASN A 126 -2.48 -29.45 8.94
C ASN A 126 -1.72 -29.63 7.60
N SER A 127 -0.86 -30.65 7.53
CA SER A 127 -0.04 -30.93 6.34
C SER A 127 -0.83 -31.22 5.07
N ASP A 128 -2.08 -31.68 5.21
CA ASP A 128 -2.99 -31.97 4.10
C ASP A 128 -3.80 -30.72 3.68
N SER A 129 -3.45 -29.54 4.20
CA SER A 129 -4.18 -28.28 4.01
C SER A 129 -5.63 -28.33 4.53
N LEU A 130 -5.89 -29.19 5.53
CA LEU A 130 -7.20 -29.30 6.17
C LEU A 130 -7.21 -28.54 7.49
N LEU A 131 -8.33 -27.88 7.76
CA LEU A 131 -8.57 -27.16 9.00
C LEU A 131 -8.93 -28.14 10.12
N GLU A 132 -8.15 -28.13 11.20
CA GLU A 132 -8.26 -29.07 12.31
C GLU A 132 -8.34 -28.32 13.65
N CYS A 133 -9.22 -28.79 14.55
CA CYS A 133 -9.36 -28.22 15.88
C CYS A 133 -8.27 -28.73 16.82
N ARG A 134 -7.66 -27.84 17.59
CA ARG A 134 -6.63 -28.21 18.58
C ARG A 134 -7.21 -28.99 19.76
N VAL A 135 -8.43 -28.63 20.15
CA VAL A 135 -9.20 -29.30 21.21
C VAL A 135 -10.53 -29.74 20.62
N CYS A 136 -10.89 -30.99 20.88
CA CYS A 136 -12.10 -31.63 20.39
C CYS A 136 -13.11 -31.79 21.52
N ASN A 137 -14.23 -31.07 21.43
CA ASN A 137 -15.34 -31.13 22.37
C ASN A 137 -16.56 -31.78 21.70
N SER A 138 -17.61 -32.09 22.44
CA SER A 138 -18.87 -32.60 21.86
C SER A 138 -19.51 -31.67 20.81
N GLU A 139 -19.17 -30.37 20.85
CA GLU A 139 -19.66 -29.36 19.90
C GLU A 139 -18.78 -29.22 18.65
N THR A 140 -17.57 -29.80 18.65
CA THR A 140 -16.70 -29.76 17.48
C THR A 140 -17.22 -30.70 16.39
N PRO A 141 -17.33 -30.26 15.12
CA PRO A 141 -17.72 -31.15 14.05
C PRO A 141 -16.72 -32.30 13.94
N ASN A 142 -17.19 -33.57 14.00
CA ASN A 142 -16.32 -34.76 13.91
C ASN A 142 -15.35 -34.73 12.73
N LYS A 143 -15.73 -34.12 11.60
CA LYS A 143 -14.87 -33.96 10.41
C LYS A 143 -13.63 -33.07 10.62
N MET A 144 -13.63 -32.25 11.66
CA MET A 144 -12.56 -31.29 12.00
C MET A 144 -11.74 -31.75 13.22
N CYS A 145 -12.12 -32.90 13.76
CA CYS A 145 -11.44 -33.58 14.84
C CYS A 145 -10.97 -34.90 14.29
N ASN A 146 -9.72 -34.95 13.87
CA ASN A 146 -9.10 -36.20 13.50
C ASN A 146 -8.88 -36.97 14.81
N THR A 147 -9.87 -37.78 15.18
CA THR A 147 -9.76 -38.76 16.24
C THR A 147 -8.78 -39.83 15.79
N ARG A 148 -7.48 -39.51 15.75
CA ARG A 148 -6.45 -40.53 15.74
C ARG A 148 -6.51 -41.21 17.11
N LYS A 149 -7.30 -42.28 17.16
CA LYS A 149 -7.16 -43.36 18.13
C LYS A 149 -5.74 -43.89 18.12
#